data_AF-A0A0Q0NUA9-F1
#
_entry.id   AF-A0A0Q0NUA9-F1
#
_cell.length_a   1.000
_cell.length_b   1.000
_cell.length_c   1.000
_cell.angle_alpha   90.00
_cell.angle_beta   90.00
_cell.angle_gamma   90.00
#
_symmetry.space_group_name_H-M   'P 1'
#
loop_
_entity.id
_entity.type
_entity.pdbx_description
1 polymer ?
#
loop_
_entity_poly.entity_id
_entity_poly.type
_entity_poly.pdbx_seq_one_letter_code
_entity_poly.pdbx_strand_id
1 'polypeptide(L)' 'MTKHNILFIGLDTHKEFVEVAYIEEQRGAQAIHFGRVSSAKASITKLARQFQIQVSNGHSAFRL' A
#
# COMPACT_ATOMS: atom_id res chain seq x y z
N MET A 1 9.86 19.05 6.93
CA MET A 1 9.60 17.94 5.99
C MET A 1 8.86 16.85 6.74
N THR A 2 7.55 16.75 6.56
CA THR A 2 6.75 15.65 7.12
C THR A 2 7.11 14.37 6.39
N LYS A 3 7.70 13.42 7.09
CA LYS A 3 8.03 12.11 6.55
C LYS A 3 6.74 11.29 6.58
N HIS A 4 6.05 11.20 5.44
CA HIS A 4 4.88 10.34 5.32
C HIS A 4 5.39 8.90 5.16
N ASN A 5 5.39 8.12 6.23
CA ASN A 5 5.76 6.71 6.17
C ASN A 5 4.47 5.90 6.01
N ILE A 6 4.45 4.92 5.10
CA ILE A 6 3.29 4.05 4.90
C ILE A 6 3.68 2.66 5.41
N LEU A 7 2.90 2.13 6.36
CA LEU A 7 3.04 0.78 6.87
C LEU A 7 2.12 -0.15 6.07
N PHE A 8 2.69 -1.24 5.55
CA PHE A 8 1.97 -2.24 4.75
C PHE A 8 1.60 -3.45 5.59
N ILE A 9 0.35 -3.90 5.43
CA ILE A 9 -0.14 -5.14 6.02
C ILE A 9 -0.69 -6.00 4.87
N GLY A 10 0.04 -7.06 4.53
CA GLY A 10 -0.42 -8.09 3.61
C GLY A 10 -1.05 -9.23 4.38
N LEU A 11 -2.30 -9.55 4.09
CA LEU A 11 -3.02 -10.69 4.66
C LEU A 11 -3.16 -11.76 3.58
N ASP A 12 -2.49 -12.89 3.77
CA ASP A 12 -2.61 -14.05 2.89
C ASP A 12 -3.96 -14.72 3.13
N THR A 13 -4.83 -14.71 2.12
CA THR A 13 -6.15 -15.35 2.19
C THR A 13 -6.22 -16.58 1.28
N HIS A 14 -5.47 -16.61 0.17
CA HIS A 14 -5.32 -17.76 -0.73
C HIS A 14 -4.00 -17.68 -1.53
N LYS A 15 -3.43 -18.83 -1.92
CA LYS A 15 -2.13 -18.93 -2.63
C LYS A 15 -2.00 -18.04 -3.88
N GLU A 16 -3.10 -17.64 -4.50
CA GLU A 16 -3.12 -16.86 -5.75
C GLU A 16 -3.16 -15.34 -5.54
N PHE A 17 -3.63 -14.86 -4.38
CA PHE A 17 -3.77 -13.44 -4.10
C PHE A 17 -3.62 -13.08 -2.61
N VAL A 18 -3.05 -11.91 -2.39
CA VAL A 18 -2.87 -11.28 -1.08
C VAL A 18 -3.87 -10.14 -0.97
N GLU A 19 -4.61 -10.09 0.13
CA GLU A 19 -5.45 -8.94 0.47
C GLU A 19 -4.55 -7.88 1.11
N VAL A 20 -4.53 -6.68 0.56
CA VAL A 20 -3.62 -5.61 0.98
C VAL A 20 -4.38 -4.51 1.69
N ALA A 21 -3.84 -4.06 2.82
CA ALA A 21 -4.20 -2.81 3.45
C ALA A 21 -2.93 -2.00 3.77
N TYR A 22 -3.06 -0.68 3.78
CA TYR A 22 -1.98 0.21 4.17
C TYR A 22 -2.48 1.24 5.17
N ILE A 23 -1.56 1.74 6.00
CA ILE A 23 -1.85 2.76 6.99
C ILE A 23 -0.75 3.82 6.96
N GLU A 24 -1.13 5.08 7.03
CA GLU A 24 -0.19 6.19 7.14
C GLU A 24 0.35 6.30 8.57
N GLU A 25 1.62 6.66 8.70
CA GLU A 25 2.29 6.91 9.99
C GLU A 25 1.87 8.27 10.57
N GLN A 26 0.57 8.42 10.82
CA GLN A 26 -0.01 9.51 11.58
C GLN A 26 -0.79 8.96 12.77
N ARG A 27 -0.69 9.63 13.92
CA ARG A 27 -1.37 9.18 15.14
C ARG A 27 -2.88 9.23 14.92
N GLY A 28 -3.54 8.07 14.99
CA GLY A 28 -4.98 7.94 14.71
C GLY A 28 -5.34 7.63 13.26
N ALA A 29 -4.34 7.31 12.42
CA ALA A 29 -4.60 6.81 11.06
C ALA A 29 -5.46 5.55 11.10
N GLN A 30 -6.40 5.45 10.17
CA GLN A 30 -7.15 4.22 9.94
C GLN A 30 -6.47 3.43 8.82
N ALA A 31 -6.51 2.11 8.94
CA ALA A 31 -6.07 1.24 7.85
C ALA A 31 -7.02 1.42 6.66
N ILE A 32 -6.44 1.68 5.49
CA ILE A 32 -7.16 1.78 4.22
C ILE A 32 -7.04 0.44 3.52
N HIS A 33 -8.19 -0.13 3.17
CA HIS A 33 -8.24 -1.36 2.39
C HIS A 33 -7.89 -1.04 0.92
N PHE A 34 -6.80 -1.62 0.44
CA PHE A 34 -6.33 -1.44 -0.94
C PHE A 34 -6.97 -2.45 -1.89
N GLY A 35 -7.26 -3.66 -1.39
CA GLY A 35 -7.87 -4.75 -2.16
C GLY A 35 -6.89 -5.89 -2.47
N ARG A 36 -7.30 -6.75 -3.40
CA ARG A 36 -6.57 -7.97 -3.76
C ARG A 36 -5.47 -7.68 -4.78
N VAL A 37 -4.28 -8.20 -4.49
CA VAL A 37 -3.14 -8.18 -5.39
C VAL A 37 -2.68 -9.61 -5.60
N SER A 38 -2.30 -9.98 -6.83
CA SER A 38 -1.73 -11.31 -7.07
C SER A 38 -0.51 -11.54 -6.15
N SER A 39 -0.40 -12.76 -5.61
CA SER A 39 0.73 -13.18 -4.78
C SER A 39 2.07 -13.26 -5.55
N ALA A 40 2.04 -13.07 -6.87
CA ALA A 40 3.22 -13.01 -7.70
C ALA A 40 4.17 -11.88 -7.27
N LYS A 41 5.46 -12.21 -7.14
CA LYS A 41 6.53 -11.25 -6.77
C LYS A 41 6.54 -9.98 -7.62
N ALA A 42 6.25 -10.10 -8.93
CA ALA A 42 6.19 -8.98 -9.84
C ALA A 42 5.08 -7.98 -9.45
N SER A 43 3.91 -8.49 -9.07
CA SER A 43 2.75 -7.70 -8.64
C SER A 43 3.04 -6.96 -7.33
N ILE A 44 3.64 -7.64 -6.36
CA ILE A 44 4.04 -7.05 -5.07
C ILE A 44 5.14 -5.99 -5.27
N THR A 45 6.11 -6.24 -6.15
CA THR A 45 7.17 -5.26 -6.47
C THR A 45 6.59 -4.01 -7.14
N LYS A 46 5.65 -4.18 -8.08
CA LYS A 46 4.96 -3.07 -8.75
C LYS A 46 4.18 -2.24 -7.73
N LEU A 47 3.45 -2.91 -6.84
CA LEU A 47 2.69 -2.29 -5.77
C LEU A 47 3.59 -1.42 -4.87
N ALA A 48 4.70 -1.97 -4.38
CA ALA A 48 5.66 -1.25 -3.54
C ALA A 48 6.20 0.01 -4.24
N ARG A 49 6.51 -0.07 -5.54
CA ARG A 49 6.97 1.07 -6.33
C ARG A 49 5.89 2.16 -6.47
N GLN A 50 4.63 1.78 -6.67
CA GLN A 50 3.53 2.75 -6.78
C GLN A 50 3.39 3.58 -5.50
N PHE A 51 3.52 2.95 -4.34
CA PHE A 51 3.45 3.66 -3.07
C PHE A 51 4.68 4.52 -2.76
N GLN A 52 5.88 4.08 -3.14
CA GLN A 52 7.09 4.91 -3.03
C GLN A 52 6.97 6.22 -3.82
N ILE A 53 6.36 6.15 -5.01
CA ILE A 53 6.10 7.34 -5.83
C ILE A 53 5.10 8.28 -5.13
N GLN A 54 4.05 7.75 -4.50
CA GLN A 54 3.07 8.57 -3.76
C GLN A 54 3.71 9.31 -2.58
N VAL A 55 4.51 8.61 -1.77
CA VAL A 55 5.20 9.20 -0.61
C VAL A 55 6.18 10.30 -1.06
N SER A 56 6.88 10.09 -2.17
CA SER A 56 7.84 11.07 -2.70
C SER A 56 7.16 12.32 -3.28
N ASN A 57 5.94 12.19 -3.80
CA ASN A 57 5.27 13.28 -4.52
C ASN A 57 4.33 14.12 -3.65
N GLY A 58 4.17 13.81 -2.36
CA GLY A 58 3.40 14.62 -1.41
C GLY A 58 1.92 14.83 -1.76
N HIS A 59 1.40 14.15 -2.78
CA HIS A 59 0.06 14.36 -3.31
C HIS A 59 -0.69 13.05 -3.49
N SER A 60 -1.84 13.03 -2.82
CA SER A 60 -2.97 12.15 -3.01
C SER A 60 -3.33 12.06 -4.51
N ALA A 61 -2.96 10.96 -5.16
CA ALA A 61 -3.34 10.69 -6.54
C ALA A 61 -3.46 9.18 -6.78
N PHE A 62 -4.51 8.59 -6.22
CA PHE A 62 -5.17 7.45 -6.85
C PHE A 62 -6.67 7.73 -6.84
N ARG A 63 -7.13 8.44 -7.86
CA ARG A 63 -8.55 8.47 -8.22
C ARG A 63 -8.66 7.62 -9.49
N LEU A 64 -9.11 6.38 -9.25
CA LEU A 64 -9.46 5.31 -10.20
C LEU A 64 -8.29 4.61 -10.89
#